data_AF-A0A075IL29-F1
#
_entry.id   AF-A0A075IL29-F1
#
_cell.length_a   1.000
_cell.length_b   1.000
_cell.length_c   1.000
_cell.angle_alpha   90.00
_cell.angle_beta   90.00
_cell.angle_gamma   90.00
#
_symmetry.space_group_name_H-M   'P 1'
#
loop_
_entity.id
_entity.type
_entity.pdbx_description
1 polymer ?
#
loop_
_entity_poly.entity_id
_entity_poly.type
_entity_poly.pdbx_seq_one_letter_code
_entity_poly.pdbx_strand_id
1 'polypeptide(L)'
;MINGGDIYNVLSAVVPLYVAMILAYGSVKWWKIFSPDQCSGINRFVALFAVPLLSFHFISTNNPYTMNLRFIAADSLQKIMILA
;
A
#
# COMPACT_ATOMS: atom_id res chain seq x y z
N MET A 1 -18.39 -19.47 9.65
CA MET A 1 -17.86 -20.06 8.41
C MET A 1 -17.77 -18.96 7.38
N ILE A 2 -16.65 -18.87 6.66
CA ILE A 2 -16.47 -17.89 5.58
C ILE A 2 -17.52 -18.19 4.51
N ASN A 3 -18.38 -17.22 4.23
CA ASN A 3 -19.45 -17.34 3.24
C ASN A 3 -18.92 -16.97 1.83
N GLY A 4 -19.62 -17.38 0.77
CA GLY A 4 -19.27 -16.99 -0.60
C GLY A 4 -19.22 -15.46 -0.81
N GLY A 5 -20.04 -14.71 -0.06
CA GLY A 5 -19.99 -13.25 -0.05
C GLY A 5 -18.70 -12.67 0.53
N ASP A 6 -18.11 -13.31 1.55
CA ASP A 6 -16.85 -12.87 2.14
C ASP A 6 -15.70 -13.08 1.13
N ILE A 7 -15.74 -14.18 0.38
CA ILE A 7 -14.78 -14.48 -0.70
C ILE A 7 -14.89 -13.44 -1.82
N TYR A 8 -16.11 -13.06 -2.20
CA TYR A 8 -16.34 -12.01 -3.20
C TYR A 8 -15.81 -10.64 -2.75
N ASN A 9 -16.00 -10.29 -1.47
CA ASN A 9 -15.49 -9.03 -0.93
C ASN A 9 -13.96 -8.98 -0.96
N VAL A 10 -13.29 -10.08 -0.60
CA VAL A 10 -11.83 -10.17 -0.67
C VAL A 10 -11.35 -10.08 -2.12
N LEU A 11 -11.96 -10.85 -3.03
CA LEU A 11 -11.59 -10.82 -4.45
C LEU A 11 -11.81 -9.43 -5.06
N SER A 12 -12.95 -8.79 -4.81
CA SER A 12 -13.24 -7.47 -5.38
C SER A 12 -12.29 -6.38 -4.88
N ALA A 13 -11.82 -6.46 -3.63
CA ALA A 13 -10.81 -5.53 -3.10
C ALA A 13 -9.42 -5.75 -3.71
N VAL A 14 -9.07 -7.00 -4.06
CA VAL A 14 -7.71 -7.39 -4.42
C VAL A 14 -7.48 -7.45 -5.94
N VAL A 15 -8.52 -7.75 -6.72
CA VAL A 15 -8.48 -7.83 -8.19
C VAL A 15 -7.95 -6.53 -8.84
N PRO A 16 -8.41 -5.32 -8.47
CA PRO A 16 -7.91 -4.08 -9.10
C PRO A 16 -6.39 -3.90 -8.95
N LEU A 17 -5.85 -4.29 -7.80
CA LEU A 17 -4.41 -4.21 -7.53
C LEU A 17 -3.62 -5.13 -8.47
N TYR A 18 -4.02 -6.39 -8.59
CA TYR A 18 -3.34 -7.35 -9.47
C TYR A 18 -3.47 -6.99 -10.94
N VAL A 19 -4.65 -6.51 -11.36
CA VAL A 19 -4.87 -6.03 -12.74
C VAL A 19 -3.90 -4.89 -13.06
N ALA A 20 -3.77 -3.90 -12.16
CA ALA A 20 -2.83 -2.80 -12.34
C ALA A 20 -1.37 -3.30 -12.43
N MET A 21 -0.96 -4.23 -11.57
CA MET A 21 0.39 -4.80 -11.58
C MET A 21 0.71 -5.56 -12.88
N ILE A 22 -0.23 -6.36 -13.38
CA ILE A 22 -0.05 -7.13 -14.62
C ILE A 22 0.03 -6.20 -15.82
N LEU A 23 -0.82 -5.17 -15.89
CA LEU A 23 -0.78 -4.16 -16.95
C LEU A 23 0.55 -3.40 -16.96
N ALA A 24 1.04 -2.98 -15.78
CA ALA A 24 2.34 -2.35 -15.64
C ALA A 24 3.45 -3.28 -16.17
N TYR A 25 3.46 -4.55 -15.78
CA TYR A 25 4.45 -5.52 -16.27
C TYR A 25 4.37 -5.75 -17.79
N GLY A 26 3.17 -5.94 -18.33
CA GLY A 26 2.94 -6.13 -19.77
C GLY A 26 3.36 -4.92 -20.59
N SER A 27 3.16 -3.71 -20.07
CA SER A 27 3.55 -2.45 -20.71
C SER A 27 5.07 -2.33 -20.91
N VAL A 28 5.85 -2.84 -19.96
CA VAL A 28 7.33 -2.82 -20.03
C VAL A 28 7.84 -3.99 -20.87
N LYS A 29 7.32 -5.20 -20.64
CA LYS A 29 7.87 -6.43 -21.26
C LYS A 29 7.46 -6.62 -22.71
N TRP A 30 6.19 -6.43 -23.05
CA TRP A 30 5.66 -6.75 -24.38
C TRP A 30 5.44 -5.53 -25.25
N TRP A 31 4.87 -4.45 -24.68
CA TRP A 31 4.59 -3.23 -25.45
C TRP A 31 5.73 -2.22 -25.48
N LYS A 32 6.75 -2.35 -24.61
CA LYS A 32 7.91 -1.44 -24.50
C LYS A 32 7.53 0.05 -24.45
N ILE A 33 6.35 0.37 -23.90
CA ILE A 33 5.85 1.76 -23.81
C ILE A 33 6.69 2.57 -22.82
N PHE A 34 7.20 1.90 -21.78
CA PHE A 34 8.04 2.50 -20.75
C PHE A 34 9.46 1.94 -20.78
N SER A 35 10.45 2.83 -20.81
CA SER A 35 11.86 2.49 -20.61
C SER A 35 12.16 2.26 -19.11
N PRO A 36 13.14 1.41 -18.74
CA PRO A 36 13.54 1.20 -17.35
C PRO A 36 13.81 2.50 -16.57
N ASP A 37 14.40 3.51 -17.21
CA ASP A 37 14.65 4.82 -16.60
C ASP A 37 13.35 5.59 -16.29
N GLN A 38 12.32 5.46 -17.13
CA GLN A 38 11.02 6.07 -16.85
C GLN A 38 10.28 5.35 -15.74
N CYS A 39 10.37 4.02 -15.65
CA CYS A 39 9.83 3.26 -14.51
C CYS A 39 10.53 3.66 -13.19
N SER A 40 11.85 3.85 -13.22
CA SER A 40 12.59 4.36 -12.05
C SER A 40 12.15 5.77 -11.66
N GLY A 41 11.94 6.65 -12.65
CA GLY A 41 11.37 7.99 -12.44
C GLY A 41 9.99 7.97 -11.78
N ILE A 42 9.10 7.10 -12.24
CA ILE A 42 7.77 6.89 -11.64
C ILE A 42 7.90 6.39 -10.20
N ASN A 43 8.76 5.39 -9.94
CA ASN A 43 8.96 4.87 -8.59
C ASN A 43 9.50 5.95 -7.64
N ARG A 44 10.42 6.79 -8.11
CA ARG A 44 10.94 7.93 -7.33
C ARG A 44 9.87 8.98 -7.06
N PHE A 45 9.01 9.29 -8.03
CA PHE A 45 7.88 10.20 -7.84
C PHE A 45 6.89 9.66 -6.80
N VAL A 46 6.52 8.38 -6.91
CA VAL A 46 5.64 7.72 -5.95
C VAL A 46 6.23 7.74 -4.54
N ALA A 47 7.52 7.41 -4.40
CA ALA A 47 8.21 7.41 -3.12
C ALA A 47 8.30 8.80 -2.47
N LEU A 48 8.51 9.85 -3.26
CA LEU A 48 8.70 11.22 -2.76
C LEU A 48 7.39 11.99 -2.53
N PHE A 49 6.36 11.72 -3.33
CA PHE A 49 5.11 12.50 -3.29
C PHE A 49 3.90 11.69 -2.86
N ALA A 50 3.62 10.57 -3.54
CA ALA A 50 2.40 9.80 -3.30
C ALA A 50 2.42 9.13 -1.92
N VAL A 51 3.55 8.50 -1.54
CA VAL A 51 3.68 7.79 -0.25
C VAL A 51 3.53 8.75 0.94
N PRO A 52 4.21 9.92 0.99
CA PRO A 52 4.02 10.86 2.08
C PRO A 52 2.61 11.46 2.14
N LEU A 53 2.00 11.82 0.99
CA LEU A 53 0.65 12.38 0.96
C LEU A 53 -0.41 11.37 1.39
N LEU A 54 -0.30 10.12 0.94
CA LEU A 54 -1.20 9.04 1.36
C LEU A 54 -1.06 8.79 2.86
N SER A 55 0.17 8.76 3.37
CA SER A 55 0.45 8.61 4.80
C SER A 55 -0.18 9.75 5.60
N PHE A 56 -0.04 10.99 5.15
CA PHE A 56 -0.68 12.14 5.78
C PHE A 56 -2.21 12.03 5.77
N HIS A 57 -2.82 11.64 4.64
CA HIS A 57 -4.26 11.45 4.55
C HIS A 57 -4.77 10.38 5.52
N PHE A 58 -4.08 9.24 5.63
CA PHE A 58 -4.42 8.20 6.60
C PHE A 58 -4.25 8.66 8.04
N ILE A 59 -3.15 9.35 8.37
CA ILE A 59 -2.88 9.81 9.74
C ILE A 59 -3.85 10.91 10.16
N SER A 60 -4.12 11.89 9.29
CA SER A 60 -5.01 13.02 9.57
C SER A 60 -6.47 12.63 9.76
N THR A 61 -6.92 11.58 9.09
CA THR A 61 -8.29 11.07 9.22
C THR A 61 -8.44 10.12 10.42
N ASN A 62 -7.32 9.68 11.01
CA ASN A 62 -7.32 8.77 12.14
C ASN A 62 -7.43 9.53 13.46
N ASN A 63 -8.40 9.17 14.30
CA ASN A 63 -8.59 9.79 15.60
C ASN A 63 -7.76 9.04 16.66
N PRO A 64 -6.64 9.62 17.14
CA PRO A 64 -5.72 8.95 18.07
C PRO A 64 -6.37 8.62 19.42
N TYR A 65 -7.44 9.30 19.81
CA TYR A 65 -8.15 9.07 21.08
C TYR A 65 -9.09 7.86 21.05
N THR A 66 -9.41 7.37 19.86
CA THR A 66 -10.27 6.18 19.66
C THR A 66 -9.47 4.94 19.26
N MET A 67 -8.15 5.06 19.12
CA MET A 67 -7.28 3.94 18.74
C MET A 67 -7.10 2.96 19.90
N ASN A 68 -6.91 1.68 19.56
CA ASN A 68 -6.69 0.64 20.55
C ASN A 68 -5.32 0.83 21.25
N LEU A 69 -5.35 1.20 22.53
CA LEU A 69 -4.14 1.46 23.33
C LEU A 69 -3.18 0.27 23.38
N ARG A 70 -3.69 -0.97 23.33
CA ARG A 70 -2.83 -2.18 23.29
C ARG A 70 -2.05 -2.27 21.98
N PHE A 71 -2.67 -1.86 20.87
CA PHE A 71 -2.01 -1.83 19.57
C PHE A 71 -0.91 -0.76 19.51
N ILE A 72 -1.18 0.42 20.07
CA ILE A 72 -0.18 1.50 20.17
C ILE A 72 1.00 1.08 21.05
N ALA A 73 0.73 0.45 22.19
CA ALA A 73 1.77 -0.05 23.09
C ALA A 73 2.62 -1.17 22.44
N ALA A 74 2.00 -2.04 21.64
CA ALA A 74 2.72 -3.06 20.90
C ALA A 74 3.61 -2.46 19.79
N ASP A 75 3.10 -1.49 19.02
CA ASP A 75 3.88 -0.78 17.98
C ASP A 75 5.07 -0.02 18.59
N SER A 76 4.87 0.66 19.72
CA SER A 76 5.96 1.40 20.39
C SER A 76 7.02 0.48 20.97
N LEU A 77 6.64 -0.64 21.62
CA LEU A 77 7.57 -1.66 22.08
C LEU A 77 8.37 -2.27 20.93
N GLN A 78 7.70 -2.59 19.81
CA GLN A 78 8.37 -3.10 18.62
C GLN A 78 9.41 -2.11 18.08
N LYS A 79 9.06 -0.83 17.96
CA LYS A 79 9.99 0.21 17.49
C LYS A 79 11.19 0.38 18.42
N ILE A 80 10.96 0.36 19.74
CA ILE A 80 12.05 0.46 20.73
C ILE A 80 12.98 -0.75 20.62
N MET A 81 12.44 -1.96 20.47
CA MET A 81 13.23 -3.18 20.37
C MET A 81 14.06 -3.27 19.09
N ILE A 82 13.58 -2.73 17.97
CA ILE A 82 14.34 -2.68 16.71
C ILE A 82 15.46 -1.61 16.77
N LEU A 83 15.27 -0.56 17.57
CA LEU A 83 16.22 0.56 17.67
C LEU A 83 17.29 0.36 18.77
N ALA A 84 17.05 -0.55 19.73
CA ALA A 84 17.96 -0.93 20.82
C ALA A 84 18.92 -2.04 20.39
#